data_AF-A0A949ADM4-F1
#
_entry.id   AF-A0A949ADM4-F1
#
_cell.length_a   1.000
_cell.length_b   1.000
_cell.length_c   1.000
_cell.angle_alpha   90.00
_cell.angle_beta   90.00
_cell.angle_gamma   90.00
#
_symmetry.space_group_name_H-M   'P 1'
#
loop_
_entity.id
_entity.type
_entity.pdbx_description
1 polymer ?
#
loop_
_entity_poly.entity_id
_entity_poly.type
_entity_poly.pdbx_seq_one_letter_code
_entity_poly.pdbx_strand_id
1 'polypeptide(L)'
;MKKIHFLLFFLVAAGLLLTAADGKEIKVAAGEIRTTAINAFNTSLRINGKVDESIFLVGGSLILDGEVSGDVICIASQVAIGEKAVIGLDLIVIGGRLEKAERCKIGGQLYHVRTQKDLKKIARSLLPFLPESGGLTFFKISKIFFWLILTLLTLLILPAAVGRAAIMLGETPLRHLLRGLVTLLAFTLLLLSFLLMSMVLIGIPLLIMLIAAYFLLLIFGRAVIFYFVGGRIAAAMKLKVSAPLFIVMGIAIYTLLKFLPFPAALLLIVMDFFAIGSGVSFILRRRKSGA
;
A
#
# COMPACT_ATOMS: atom_id res chain seq x y z
N MET A 1 -16.76 8.38 -10.94
CA MET A 1 -17.89 7.78 -10.20
C MET A 1 -17.68 6.30 -9.81
N LYS A 2 -17.31 5.38 -10.73
CA LYS A 2 -17.10 3.94 -10.39
C LYS A 2 -15.83 3.63 -9.54
N LYS A 3 -14.79 4.47 -9.62
CA LYS A 3 -13.48 4.25 -8.94
C LYS A 3 -13.49 4.46 -7.41
N ILE A 4 -14.35 5.33 -6.89
CA ILE A 4 -14.45 5.61 -5.44
C ILE A 4 -15.34 4.57 -4.75
N HIS A 5 -16.39 4.10 -5.43
CA HIS A 5 -17.19 2.98 -4.96
C HIS A 5 -16.38 1.68 -4.91
N PHE A 6 -15.44 1.48 -5.85
CA PHE A 6 -14.54 0.32 -5.81
C PHE A 6 -13.54 0.39 -4.66
N LEU A 7 -13.01 1.60 -4.35
CA LEU A 7 -12.14 1.83 -3.20
C LEU A 7 -12.89 1.66 -1.86
N LEU A 8 -14.13 2.17 -1.76
CA LEU A 8 -14.99 2.00 -0.59
C LEU A 8 -15.40 0.54 -0.42
N PHE A 9 -15.74 -0.15 -1.51
CA PHE A 9 -16.06 -1.58 -1.50
C PHE A 9 -14.86 -2.43 -1.07
N PHE A 10 -13.64 -2.07 -1.48
CA PHE A 10 -12.43 -2.79 -1.07
C PHE A 10 -12.00 -2.47 0.36
N LEU A 11 -12.26 -1.26 0.86
CA LEU A 11 -12.06 -0.89 2.26
C LEU A 11 -13.08 -1.57 3.18
N VAL A 12 -14.33 -1.68 2.72
CA VAL A 12 -15.41 -2.43 3.37
C VAL A 12 -15.13 -3.93 3.31
N ALA A 13 -14.61 -4.46 2.20
CA ALA A 13 -14.27 -5.88 2.08
C ALA A 13 -13.01 -6.25 2.88
N ALA A 14 -12.00 -5.38 2.94
CA ALA A 14 -10.86 -5.53 3.83
C ALA A 14 -11.30 -5.41 5.30
N GLY A 15 -12.20 -4.47 5.60
CA GLY A 15 -12.89 -4.39 6.89
C GLY A 15 -13.66 -5.67 7.21
N LEU A 16 -14.37 -6.27 6.24
CA LEU A 16 -15.13 -7.51 6.40
C LEU A 16 -14.22 -8.75 6.60
N LEU A 17 -13.01 -8.72 6.04
CA LEU A 17 -11.98 -9.73 6.29
C LEU A 17 -11.24 -9.52 7.63
N LEU A 18 -11.23 -8.29 8.16
CA LEU A 18 -10.72 -7.95 9.49
C LEU A 18 -11.80 -8.07 10.59
N THR A 19 -13.09 -8.13 10.26
CA THR A 19 -14.21 -8.38 11.20
C THR A 19 -14.28 -9.81 11.74
N ALA A 20 -13.28 -10.66 11.46
CA ALA A 20 -13.06 -11.85 12.26
C ALA A 20 -12.48 -11.52 13.66
N ALA A 21 -12.14 -10.25 13.94
CA ALA A 21 -11.80 -9.75 15.26
C ALA A 21 -12.95 -8.91 15.83
N ASP A 22 -13.86 -9.61 16.51
CA ASP A 22 -14.64 -9.23 17.69
C ASP A 22 -15.14 -7.76 17.77
N GLY A 23 -16.46 -7.58 17.75
CA GLY A 23 -17.15 -6.31 17.99
C GLY A 23 -17.03 -5.84 19.45
N LYS A 24 -15.82 -5.67 19.95
CA LYS A 24 -15.53 -5.16 21.29
C LYS A 24 -15.41 -3.65 21.27
N GLU A 25 -16.20 -3.00 22.11
CA GLU A 25 -16.04 -1.58 22.45
C GLU A 25 -14.69 -1.39 23.17
N ILE A 26 -13.82 -0.54 22.63
CA ILE A 26 -12.55 -0.20 23.28
C ILE A 26 -12.79 1.06 24.11
N LYS A 27 -12.73 0.91 25.43
CA LYS A 27 -12.85 2.00 26.39
C LYS A 27 -11.48 2.33 26.96
N VAL A 28 -11.17 3.62 26.99
CA VAL A 28 -10.07 4.16 27.81
C VAL A 28 -10.74 4.99 28.90
N ALA A 29 -10.73 4.48 30.12
CA ALA A 29 -11.44 5.10 31.24
C ALA A 29 -10.75 6.40 31.69
N ALA A 30 -11.49 7.27 32.39
CA ALA A 30 -10.90 8.47 32.98
C ALA A 30 -9.80 8.07 34.00
N GLY A 31 -8.61 8.64 33.87
CA GLY A 31 -7.44 8.27 34.68
C GLY A 31 -6.60 7.12 34.12
N GLU A 32 -7.05 6.44 33.06
CA GLU A 32 -6.24 5.47 32.31
C GLU A 32 -5.34 6.20 31.32
N ILE A 33 -4.06 5.84 31.29
CA ILE A 33 -3.10 6.34 30.29
C ILE A 33 -2.72 5.17 29.38
N ARG A 34 -3.02 5.34 28.08
CA ARG A 34 -2.60 4.43 27.01
C ARG A 34 -1.36 5.02 26.34
N THR A 35 -0.23 4.36 26.56
CA THR A 35 1.06 4.72 25.94
C THR A 35 1.22 4.22 24.50
N THR A 36 0.23 3.51 23.96
CA THR A 36 0.27 2.93 22.61
C THR A 36 -0.81 3.49 21.71
N ALA A 37 -0.52 3.53 20.40
CA ALA A 37 -1.48 3.95 19.39
C ALA A 37 -2.69 2.99 19.33
N ILE A 38 -3.88 3.56 19.07
CA ILE A 38 -5.12 2.78 18.96
C ILE A 38 -5.49 2.67 17.49
N ASN A 39 -5.34 1.46 16.93
CA ASN A 39 -5.77 1.13 15.58
C ASN A 39 -7.05 0.29 15.66
N ALA A 40 -8.18 0.84 15.21
CA ALA A 40 -9.48 0.19 15.30
C ALA A 40 -10.23 0.21 13.96
N PHE A 41 -10.97 -0.87 13.69
CA PHE A 41 -11.69 -1.07 12.43
C PHE A 41 -13.11 -1.53 12.72
N ASN A 42 -14.11 -0.77 12.28
CA ASN A 42 -15.53 -1.05 12.50
C ASN A 42 -15.92 -1.26 13.99
N THR A 43 -15.30 -0.48 14.87
CA THR A 43 -15.44 -0.59 16.33
C THR A 43 -15.97 0.71 16.92
N SER A 44 -16.63 0.64 18.09
CA SER A 44 -16.91 1.81 18.92
C SER A 44 -15.75 2.08 19.89
N LEU A 45 -15.13 3.26 19.76
CA LEU A 45 -14.10 3.78 20.64
C LEU A 45 -14.72 4.81 21.58
N ARG A 46 -14.49 4.65 22.90
CA ARG A 46 -14.84 5.66 23.90
C ARG A 46 -13.62 6.01 24.72
N ILE A 47 -13.11 7.22 24.52
CA ILE A 47 -11.86 7.69 25.10
C ILE A 47 -12.17 8.83 26.08
N ASN A 48 -12.08 8.53 27.37
CA ASN A 48 -12.23 9.49 28.46
C ASN A 48 -10.91 9.73 29.22
N GLY A 49 -9.92 8.85 29.04
CA GLY A 49 -8.59 8.97 29.62
C GLY A 49 -7.59 9.67 28.71
N LYS A 50 -6.31 9.34 28.85
CA LYS A 50 -5.22 9.89 28.03
C LYS A 50 -4.66 8.84 27.08
N VAL A 51 -4.38 9.23 25.84
CA VAL A 51 -3.67 8.45 24.83
C VAL A 51 -2.44 9.25 24.42
N ASP A 52 -1.23 8.76 24.71
CA ASP A 52 0.02 9.49 24.41
C ASP A 52 0.35 9.45 22.89
N GLU A 53 -0.26 8.53 22.16
CA GLU A 53 -0.01 8.28 20.74
C GLU A 53 -1.23 8.65 19.87
N SER A 54 -1.19 8.27 18.59
CA SER A 54 -2.25 8.57 17.61
C SER A 54 -3.40 7.55 17.64
N ILE A 55 -4.59 8.00 17.23
CA ILE A 55 -5.78 7.16 17.04
C ILE A 55 -6.07 7.04 15.55
N PHE A 56 -6.17 5.80 15.06
CA PHE A 56 -6.56 5.47 13.70
C PHE A 56 -7.83 4.63 13.71
N LEU A 57 -8.96 5.21 13.28
CA LEU A 57 -10.25 4.55 13.21
C LEU A 57 -10.76 4.48 11.77
N VAL A 58 -11.13 3.27 11.32
CA VAL A 58 -11.73 3.05 10.00
C VAL A 58 -13.08 2.37 10.15
N GLY A 59 -14.17 3.10 9.90
CA GLY A 59 -15.53 2.65 10.19
C GLY A 59 -15.84 2.58 11.69
N GLY A 60 -17.11 2.61 12.07
CA GLY A 60 -17.55 2.62 13.47
C GLY A 60 -17.72 4.03 14.06
N SER A 61 -17.58 4.16 15.38
CA SER A 61 -17.82 5.41 16.11
C SER A 61 -16.69 5.76 17.08
N LEU A 62 -16.32 7.03 17.17
CA LEU A 62 -15.40 7.56 18.16
C LEU A 62 -16.13 8.59 19.02
N ILE A 63 -16.14 8.38 20.33
CA ILE A 63 -16.52 9.38 21.33
C ILE A 63 -15.25 9.73 22.11
N LEU A 64 -14.75 10.95 21.91
CA LEU A 64 -13.55 11.45 22.58
C LEU A 64 -13.95 12.56 23.56
N ASP A 65 -13.74 12.34 24.86
CA ASP A 65 -13.89 13.33 25.93
C ASP A 65 -12.65 13.37 26.85
N GLY A 66 -11.52 12.84 26.35
CA GLY A 66 -10.23 12.78 27.02
C GLY A 66 -9.10 13.43 26.22
N GLU A 67 -7.86 13.12 26.55
CA GLU A 67 -6.67 13.71 25.89
C GLU A 67 -6.02 12.72 24.93
N VAL A 68 -5.65 13.20 23.74
CA VAL A 68 -4.86 12.48 22.75
C VAL A 68 -3.67 13.35 22.38
N SER A 69 -2.45 12.95 22.71
CA SER A 69 -1.27 13.76 22.41
C SER A 69 -0.86 13.70 20.93
N GLY A 70 -1.24 12.64 20.21
CA GLY A 70 -0.96 12.45 18.78
C GLY A 70 -2.07 12.92 17.83
N ASP A 71 -2.07 12.37 16.61
CA ASP A 71 -3.06 12.62 15.57
C ASP A 71 -4.32 11.78 15.76
N VAL A 72 -5.48 12.32 15.39
CA VAL A 72 -6.74 11.56 15.35
C VAL A 72 -7.21 11.46 13.91
N ILE A 73 -7.13 10.27 13.34
CA ILE A 73 -7.46 10.00 11.94
C ILE A 73 -8.66 9.04 11.89
N CYS A 74 -9.78 9.53 11.37
CA CYS A 74 -11.02 8.79 11.24
C CYS A 74 -11.49 8.73 9.78
N ILE A 75 -11.72 7.53 9.26
CA ILE A 75 -12.16 7.31 7.87
C ILE A 75 -13.49 6.57 7.87
N ALA A 76 -14.51 7.16 7.23
CA ALA A 76 -15.87 6.62 7.17
C ALA A 76 -16.51 6.33 8.55
N SER A 77 -16.15 7.12 9.57
CA SER A 77 -16.59 6.93 10.96
C SER A 77 -17.48 8.06 11.47
N GLN A 78 -18.26 7.80 12.52
CA GLN A 78 -18.99 8.82 13.27
C GLN A 78 -18.12 9.30 14.44
N VAL A 79 -17.72 10.56 14.43
CA VAL A 79 -16.81 11.14 15.41
C VAL A 79 -17.54 12.21 16.21
N ALA A 80 -17.61 12.02 17.53
CA ALA A 80 -18.12 12.96 18.50
C ALA A 80 -16.98 13.42 19.42
N ILE A 81 -16.64 14.70 19.36
CA ILE A 81 -15.61 15.34 20.18
C ILE A 81 -16.30 16.12 21.30
N GLY A 82 -16.14 15.67 22.53
CA GLY A 82 -16.69 16.26 23.74
C GLY A 82 -15.97 17.54 24.19
N GLU A 83 -16.52 18.20 25.20
CA GLU A 83 -16.00 19.48 25.69
C GLU A 83 -14.63 19.38 26.37
N LYS A 84 -14.32 18.23 26.96
CA LYS A 84 -13.04 17.99 27.66
C LYS A 84 -11.97 17.44 26.74
N ALA A 85 -12.30 17.23 25.46
CA ALA A 85 -11.39 16.65 24.50
C ALA A 85 -10.22 17.59 24.19
N VAL A 86 -9.00 17.06 24.29
CA VAL A 86 -7.77 17.73 23.90
C VAL A 86 -7.04 16.86 22.89
N ILE A 87 -6.81 17.38 21.69
CA ILE A 87 -6.04 16.74 20.63
C ILE A 87 -4.75 17.53 20.46
N GLY A 88 -3.59 16.90 20.63
CA GLY A 88 -2.28 17.54 20.59
C GLY A 88 -1.86 17.99 19.19
N LEU A 89 -2.21 17.20 18.17
CA LEU A 89 -1.86 17.44 16.77
C LEU A 89 -3.12 17.60 15.89
N ASP A 90 -3.19 16.92 14.75
CA ASP A 90 -4.23 17.12 13.74
C ASP A 90 -5.44 16.20 13.95
N LEU A 91 -6.64 16.72 13.66
CA LEU A 91 -7.89 15.95 13.59
C LEU A 91 -8.32 15.80 12.14
N ILE A 92 -8.22 14.59 11.60
CA ILE A 92 -8.54 14.28 10.21
C ILE A 92 -9.76 13.36 10.17
N VAL A 93 -10.87 13.85 9.62
CA VAL A 93 -12.10 13.08 9.46
C VAL A 93 -12.51 13.04 7.98
N ILE A 94 -12.42 11.88 7.35
CA ILE A 94 -12.65 11.68 5.92
C ILE A 94 -13.89 10.83 5.69
N GLY A 95 -14.88 11.36 4.97
CA GLY A 95 -16.07 10.60 4.55
C GLY A 95 -17.00 10.18 5.70
N GLY A 96 -16.88 10.82 6.86
CA GLY A 96 -17.64 10.54 8.08
C GLY A 96 -18.38 11.76 8.65
N ARG A 97 -19.20 11.55 9.68
CA ARG A 97 -19.88 12.63 10.42
C ARG A 97 -18.97 13.05 11.57
N LEU A 98 -18.66 14.35 11.63
CA LEU A 98 -17.98 14.96 12.76
C LEU A 98 -18.96 15.87 13.48
N GLU A 99 -19.12 15.65 14.77
CA GLU A 99 -19.80 16.51 15.73
C GLU A 99 -18.77 16.95 16.76
N LYS A 100 -18.55 18.25 16.88
CA LYS A 100 -17.57 18.82 17.81
C LYS A 100 -18.28 19.75 18.78
N ALA A 101 -17.92 19.67 20.06
CA ALA A 101 -18.32 20.66 21.05
C ALA A 101 -17.55 21.96 20.86
N GLU A 102 -18.14 23.10 21.23
CA GLU A 102 -17.54 24.43 21.03
C GLU A 102 -16.25 24.64 21.84
N ARG A 103 -16.07 23.91 22.95
CA ARG A 103 -14.94 24.06 23.88
C ARG A 103 -13.79 23.07 23.68
N CYS A 104 -13.83 22.22 22.65
CA CYS A 104 -12.75 21.26 22.40
C CYS A 104 -11.44 21.97 22.00
N LYS A 105 -10.30 21.49 22.50
CA LYS A 105 -8.97 22.02 22.12
C LYS A 105 -8.31 21.11 21.10
N ILE A 106 -7.98 21.67 19.94
CA ILE A 106 -7.22 20.99 18.89
C ILE A 106 -5.95 21.80 18.69
N GLY A 107 -4.79 21.20 18.98
CA GLY A 107 -3.49 21.84 18.89
C GLY A 107 -3.03 22.05 17.44
N GLY A 108 -3.43 21.16 16.54
CA GLY A 108 -3.17 21.23 15.10
C GLY A 108 -4.38 21.69 14.27
N GLN A 109 -4.43 21.23 13.02
CA GLN A 109 -5.47 21.58 12.06
C GLN A 109 -6.62 20.58 12.05
N LEU A 110 -7.84 21.09 11.89
CA LEU A 110 -9.05 20.29 11.68
C LEU A 110 -9.30 20.11 10.18
N TYR A 111 -9.18 18.88 9.70
CA TYR A 111 -9.50 18.50 8.33
C TYR A 111 -10.78 17.66 8.30
N HIS A 112 -11.92 18.32 8.07
CA HIS A 112 -13.19 17.60 7.86
C HIS A 112 -13.52 17.52 6.37
N VAL A 113 -13.34 16.34 5.79
CA VAL A 113 -13.57 16.10 4.37
C VAL A 113 -14.91 15.38 4.21
N ARG A 114 -15.99 16.17 4.14
CA ARG A 114 -17.36 15.67 3.89
C ARG A 114 -17.69 15.57 2.40
N THR A 115 -17.12 16.45 1.57
CA THR A 115 -17.52 16.59 0.16
C THR A 115 -16.30 16.75 -0.78
N GLN A 116 -16.43 16.27 -2.02
CA GLN A 116 -15.45 16.39 -3.13
C GLN A 116 -14.86 17.81 -3.35
N LYS A 117 -15.55 18.86 -2.91
CA LYS A 117 -15.12 20.26 -3.06
C LYS A 117 -13.97 20.64 -2.12
N ASP A 118 -13.93 20.10 -0.91
CA ASP A 118 -12.89 20.40 0.09
C ASP A 118 -11.56 19.71 -0.26
N LEU A 119 -11.65 18.51 -0.84
CA LEU A 119 -10.50 17.75 -1.33
C LEU A 119 -9.70 18.51 -2.41
N LYS A 120 -10.39 19.25 -3.28
CA LYS A 120 -9.76 20.12 -4.30
C LYS A 120 -9.16 21.41 -3.72
N LYS A 121 -9.61 21.84 -2.55
CA LYS A 121 -9.11 23.05 -1.86
C LYS A 121 -7.82 22.73 -1.11
N ILE A 122 -7.80 21.59 -0.42
CA ILE A 122 -6.62 21.01 0.24
C ILE A 122 -5.54 20.66 -0.79
N ALA A 123 -5.92 19.98 -1.90
CA ALA A 123 -4.96 19.64 -2.96
C ALA A 123 -4.30 20.86 -3.60
N ARG A 124 -5.03 21.97 -3.79
CA ARG A 124 -4.47 23.22 -4.36
C ARG A 124 -3.62 24.00 -3.35
N SER A 125 -3.93 23.93 -2.06
CA SER A 125 -3.14 24.61 -1.02
C SER A 125 -1.84 23.88 -0.67
N LEU A 126 -1.77 22.57 -0.92
CA LEU A 126 -0.57 21.74 -0.66
C LEU A 126 0.34 21.56 -1.89
N LEU A 127 -0.06 22.10 -3.05
CA LEU A 127 0.70 21.98 -4.30
C LEU A 127 2.04 22.76 -4.34
N PRO A 128 2.30 23.84 -3.58
CA PRO A 128 3.59 24.54 -3.64
C PRO A 128 4.70 23.96 -2.73
N PHE A 129 4.39 22.98 -1.86
CA PHE A 129 5.25 22.58 -0.75
C PHE A 129 5.67 21.10 -0.73
N LEU A 130 5.69 20.41 -1.87
CA LEU A 130 6.25 19.05 -1.95
C LEU A 130 7.62 19.04 -2.65
N PRO A 131 8.70 19.47 -1.97
CA PRO A 131 10.02 18.96 -2.28
C PRO A 131 10.10 17.49 -1.85
N GLU A 132 10.93 16.71 -2.53
CA GLU A 132 11.18 15.29 -2.28
C GLU A 132 11.92 14.99 -0.94
N SER A 133 11.51 15.57 0.19
CA SER A 133 12.19 15.38 1.47
C SER A 133 11.32 14.67 2.52
N GLY A 134 11.67 13.40 2.77
CA GLY A 134 11.91 12.94 4.15
C GLY A 134 10.76 12.37 4.99
N GLY A 135 9.50 12.45 4.57
CA GLY A 135 8.38 11.89 5.34
C GLY A 135 7.84 10.56 4.81
N LEU A 136 7.40 9.65 5.69
CA LEU A 136 6.64 8.45 5.35
C LEU A 136 5.20 8.82 4.94
N THR A 137 5.04 9.59 3.86
CA THR A 137 3.74 10.14 3.46
C THR A 137 2.73 9.02 3.14
N PHE A 138 1.46 9.20 3.51
CA PHE A 138 0.33 8.30 3.26
C PHE A 138 0.32 7.64 1.86
N PHE A 139 0.72 8.37 0.82
CA PHE A 139 0.84 7.86 -0.56
C PHE A 139 1.95 6.80 -0.75
N LYS A 140 3.07 6.94 -0.03
CA LYS A 140 4.19 5.98 -0.03
C LYS A 140 3.76 4.68 0.64
N ILE A 141 3.07 4.77 1.78
CA ILE A 141 2.53 3.62 2.52
C ILE A 141 1.44 2.92 1.70
N SER A 142 0.47 3.65 1.15
CA SER A 142 -0.57 3.09 0.27
C SER A 142 0.03 2.35 -0.93
N LYS A 143 1.07 2.90 -1.56
CA LYS A 143 1.75 2.23 -2.67
C LYS A 143 2.43 0.92 -2.23
N ILE A 144 3.08 0.91 -1.07
CA ILE A 144 3.72 -0.30 -0.52
C ILE A 144 2.67 -1.37 -0.22
N PHE A 145 1.58 -1.02 0.48
CA PHE A 145 0.50 -1.95 0.81
C PHE A 145 -0.20 -2.50 -0.44
N PHE A 146 -0.46 -1.66 -1.44
CA PHE A 146 -1.02 -2.09 -2.71
C PHE A 146 -0.13 -3.13 -3.40
N TRP A 147 1.18 -2.87 -3.47
CA TRP A 147 2.14 -3.80 -4.04
C TRP A 147 2.26 -5.11 -3.24
N LEU A 148 2.25 -5.02 -1.91
CA LEU A 148 2.27 -6.18 -1.01
C LEU A 148 1.09 -7.12 -1.28
N ILE A 149 -0.13 -6.59 -1.29
CA ILE A 149 -1.36 -7.35 -1.57
C ILE A 149 -1.24 -8.03 -2.94
N LEU A 150 -0.81 -7.29 -3.95
CA LEU A 150 -0.73 -7.78 -5.33
C LEU A 150 0.30 -8.92 -5.49
N THR A 151 1.44 -8.80 -4.83
CA THR A 151 2.46 -9.86 -4.82
C THR A 151 2.05 -11.08 -4.02
N LEU A 152 1.37 -10.88 -2.88
CA LEU A 152 0.90 -11.98 -2.05
C LEU A 152 -0.24 -12.75 -2.75
N LEU A 153 -1.15 -12.02 -3.40
CA LEU A 153 -2.19 -12.58 -4.24
C LEU A 153 -1.59 -13.41 -5.38
N THR A 154 -0.52 -12.93 -6.00
CA THR A 154 0.16 -13.67 -7.07
C THR A 154 0.78 -14.98 -6.56
N LEU A 155 1.39 -14.95 -5.36
CA LEU A 155 1.88 -16.16 -4.71
C LEU A 155 0.74 -17.13 -4.38
N LEU A 156 -0.42 -16.63 -3.95
CA LEU A 156 -1.56 -17.47 -3.60
C LEU A 156 -2.19 -18.14 -4.83
N ILE A 157 -2.32 -17.41 -5.94
CA ILE A 157 -2.90 -17.95 -7.19
C ILE A 157 -1.90 -18.89 -7.89
N LEU A 158 -0.59 -18.56 -7.86
CA LEU A 158 0.44 -19.25 -8.64
C LEU A 158 1.68 -19.65 -7.79
N PRO A 159 1.52 -20.38 -6.67
CA PRO A 159 2.63 -20.63 -5.73
C PRO A 159 3.78 -21.41 -6.36
N ALA A 160 3.45 -22.46 -7.12
CA ALA A 160 4.45 -23.29 -7.81
C ALA A 160 5.16 -22.53 -8.95
N ALA A 161 4.50 -21.56 -9.60
CA ALA A 161 5.12 -20.74 -10.63
C ALA A 161 6.15 -19.77 -10.03
N VAL A 162 5.77 -19.08 -8.95
CA VAL A 162 6.63 -18.13 -8.24
C VAL A 162 7.85 -18.84 -7.65
N GLY A 163 7.65 -19.98 -6.97
CA GLY A 163 8.76 -20.76 -6.39
C GLY A 163 9.76 -21.26 -7.43
N ARG A 164 9.28 -21.83 -8.56
CA ARG A 164 10.16 -22.29 -9.64
C ARG A 164 10.90 -21.14 -10.32
N ALA A 165 10.21 -20.02 -10.57
CA ALA A 165 10.84 -18.85 -11.16
C ALA A 165 11.91 -18.24 -10.23
N ALA A 166 11.71 -18.29 -8.91
CA ALA A 166 12.68 -17.82 -7.93
C ALA A 166 13.95 -18.68 -7.92
N ILE A 167 13.83 -20.00 -8.02
CA ILE A 167 14.99 -20.91 -8.14
C ILE A 167 15.78 -20.57 -9.41
N MET A 168 15.10 -20.41 -10.55
CA MET A 168 15.74 -20.08 -11.83
C MET A 168 16.47 -18.73 -11.80
N LEU A 169 15.99 -17.77 -10.99
CA LEU A 169 16.60 -16.46 -10.82
C LEU A 169 18.00 -16.59 -10.20
N GLY A 170 18.20 -17.58 -9.32
CA GLY A 170 19.49 -17.89 -8.71
C GLY A 170 20.48 -18.61 -9.63
N GLU A 171 20.01 -19.37 -10.63
CA GLU A 171 20.87 -20.18 -11.50
C GLU A 171 21.54 -19.37 -12.62
N THR A 172 20.84 -18.40 -13.22
CA THR A 172 21.35 -17.63 -14.37
C THR A 172 20.98 -16.14 -14.30
N PRO A 173 21.44 -15.39 -13.28
CA PRO A 173 21.03 -14.01 -13.04
C PRO A 173 21.30 -13.09 -14.24
N LEU A 174 22.46 -13.24 -14.90
CA LEU A 174 22.82 -12.43 -16.05
C LEU A 174 21.84 -12.59 -17.23
N ARG A 175 21.35 -13.81 -17.49
CA ARG A 175 20.38 -14.06 -18.57
C ARG A 175 19.01 -13.45 -18.26
N HIS A 176 18.61 -13.38 -16.98
CA HIS A 176 17.37 -12.71 -16.59
C HIS A 176 17.49 -11.19 -16.72
N LEU A 177 18.63 -10.61 -16.39
CA LEU A 177 18.88 -9.17 -16.58
C LEU A 177 18.82 -8.79 -18.07
N LEU A 178 19.53 -9.53 -18.93
CA LEU A 178 19.51 -9.31 -20.38
C LEU A 178 18.10 -9.48 -20.97
N ARG A 179 17.35 -10.50 -20.54
CA ARG A 179 15.95 -10.67 -20.98
C ARG A 179 15.05 -9.53 -20.51
N GLY A 180 15.25 -9.01 -19.29
CA GLY A 180 14.55 -7.83 -18.81
C GLY A 180 14.78 -6.61 -19.69
N LEU A 181 16.04 -6.37 -20.08
CA LEU A 181 16.42 -5.27 -20.97
C LEU A 181 15.81 -5.43 -22.36
N VAL A 182 15.92 -6.60 -22.98
CA VAL A 182 15.32 -6.91 -24.29
C VAL A 182 13.80 -6.74 -24.25
N THR A 183 13.16 -7.16 -23.16
CA THR A 183 11.70 -7.01 -22.99
C THR A 183 11.31 -5.55 -22.88
N LEU A 184 12.07 -4.73 -22.16
CA LEU A 184 11.79 -3.31 -22.01
C LEU A 184 11.95 -2.57 -23.35
N LEU A 185 12.99 -2.89 -24.11
CA LEU A 185 13.18 -2.38 -25.47
C LEU A 185 12.02 -2.79 -26.39
N ALA A 186 11.65 -4.08 -26.39
CA ALA A 186 10.55 -4.59 -27.19
C ALA A 186 9.20 -3.94 -26.82
N PHE A 187 8.92 -3.80 -25.52
CA PHE A 187 7.73 -3.11 -25.02
C PHE A 187 7.68 -1.65 -25.45
N THR A 188 8.81 -0.93 -25.35
CA THR A 188 8.89 0.48 -25.75
C THR A 188 8.66 0.64 -27.25
N LEU A 189 9.24 -0.23 -28.07
CA LEU A 189 9.03 -0.26 -29.52
C LEU A 189 7.57 -0.59 -29.89
N LEU A 190 6.96 -1.60 -29.25
CA LEU A 190 5.55 -1.93 -29.46
C LEU A 190 4.63 -0.77 -29.04
N LEU A 191 4.90 -0.16 -27.89
CA LEU A 191 4.10 0.95 -27.37
C LEU A 191 4.16 2.15 -28.33
N LEU A 192 5.35 2.49 -28.84
CA LEU A 192 5.50 3.53 -29.85
C LEU A 192 4.77 3.18 -31.16
N SER A 193 4.88 1.93 -31.61
CA SER A 193 4.19 1.44 -32.81
C SER A 193 2.67 1.52 -32.67
N PHE A 194 2.12 1.13 -31.52
CA PHE A 194 0.67 1.20 -31.26
C PHE A 194 0.19 2.62 -31.02
N LEU A 195 1.03 3.49 -30.47
CA LEU A 195 0.72 4.91 -30.33
C LEU A 195 0.66 5.60 -31.70
N LEU A 196 1.56 5.26 -32.61
CA LEU A 196 1.52 5.73 -34.01
C LEU A 196 0.27 5.21 -34.72
N MET A 197 -0.08 3.94 -34.51
CA MET A 197 -1.32 3.34 -35.01
C MET A 197 -2.59 3.84 -34.29
N SER A 198 -2.48 4.62 -33.21
CA SER A 198 -3.63 5.16 -32.47
C SER A 198 -4.41 6.21 -33.26
N MET A 199 -3.85 6.75 -34.35
CA MET A 199 -4.63 7.53 -35.32
C MET A 199 -5.71 6.67 -36.00
N VAL A 200 -5.50 5.37 -36.09
CA VAL A 200 -6.53 4.38 -36.44
C VAL A 200 -7.21 3.99 -35.13
N LEU A 201 -8.53 4.12 -35.02
CA LEU A 201 -9.33 3.84 -33.80
C LEU A 201 -9.01 2.48 -33.11
N ILE A 202 -8.43 1.53 -33.87
CA ILE A 202 -7.98 0.20 -33.46
C ILE A 202 -6.75 0.22 -32.53
N GLY A 203 -5.93 1.28 -32.55
CA GLY A 203 -4.71 1.36 -31.74
C GLY A 203 -4.97 1.47 -30.23
N ILE A 204 -6.07 2.10 -29.80
CA ILE A 204 -6.38 2.34 -28.39
C ILE A 204 -6.66 1.02 -27.63
N PRO A 205 -7.56 0.11 -28.10
CA PRO A 205 -7.77 -1.18 -27.46
C PRO A 205 -6.48 -2.00 -27.33
N LEU A 206 -5.65 -1.99 -28.38
CA LEU A 206 -4.40 -2.75 -28.42
C LEU A 206 -3.36 -2.18 -27.44
N LEU A 207 -3.30 -0.86 -27.28
CA LEU A 207 -2.47 -0.18 -26.29
C LEU A 207 -2.87 -0.57 -24.86
N ILE A 208 -4.18 -0.58 -24.54
CA ILE A 208 -4.70 -0.97 -23.23
C ILE A 208 -4.33 -2.44 -22.93
N MET A 209 -4.50 -3.33 -23.91
CA MET A 209 -4.14 -4.73 -23.77
C MET A 209 -2.64 -4.92 -23.53
N LEU A 210 -1.79 -4.20 -24.25
CA LEU A 210 -0.34 -4.24 -24.09
C LEU A 210 0.10 -3.75 -22.70
N ILE A 211 -0.46 -2.63 -22.24
CA ILE A 211 -0.19 -2.08 -20.90
C ILE A 211 -0.64 -3.07 -19.81
N ALA A 212 -1.83 -3.67 -19.96
CA ALA A 212 -2.33 -4.67 -19.01
C ALA A 212 -1.43 -5.91 -18.95
N ALA A 213 -1.00 -6.43 -20.11
CA ALA A 213 -0.08 -7.57 -20.18
C ALA A 213 1.26 -7.27 -19.51
N TYR A 214 1.84 -6.10 -19.78
CA TYR A 214 3.07 -5.65 -19.14
C TYR A 214 2.90 -5.48 -17.62
N PHE A 215 1.77 -4.92 -17.18
CA PHE A 215 1.48 -4.75 -15.76
C PHE A 215 1.38 -6.09 -15.04
N LEU A 216 0.68 -7.08 -15.60
CA LEU A 216 0.61 -8.44 -15.05
C LEU A 216 1.98 -9.10 -14.95
N LEU A 217 2.81 -8.93 -15.98
CA LEU A 217 4.16 -9.46 -16.01
C LEU A 217 5.04 -8.84 -14.92
N LEU A 218 4.90 -7.53 -14.70
CA LEU A 218 5.63 -6.79 -13.67
C LEU A 218 5.22 -7.23 -12.26
N ILE A 219 3.93 -7.47 -12.03
CA ILE A 219 3.41 -8.02 -10.76
C ILE A 219 4.04 -9.38 -10.47
N PHE A 220 3.98 -10.29 -11.45
CA PHE A 220 4.55 -11.62 -11.31
C PHE A 220 6.06 -11.57 -11.04
N GLY A 221 6.78 -10.79 -11.84
CA GLY A 221 8.22 -10.59 -11.68
C GLY A 221 8.62 -10.10 -10.31
N ARG A 222 7.89 -9.11 -9.77
CA ARG A 222 8.14 -8.59 -8.42
C ARG A 222 7.87 -9.62 -7.33
N ALA A 223 6.80 -10.40 -7.46
CA ALA A 223 6.53 -11.49 -6.51
C ALA A 223 7.68 -12.50 -6.46
N VAL A 224 8.25 -12.86 -7.62
CA VAL A 224 9.40 -13.76 -7.74
C VAL A 224 10.64 -13.19 -7.03
N ILE A 225 10.93 -11.91 -7.22
CA ILE A 225 12.05 -11.24 -6.57
C ILE A 225 11.88 -11.18 -5.06
N PHE A 226 10.72 -10.74 -4.58
CA PHE A 226 10.50 -10.65 -3.13
C PHE A 226 10.59 -12.01 -2.47
N TYR A 227 10.04 -13.05 -3.11
CA TYR A 227 10.16 -14.43 -2.67
C TYR A 227 11.63 -14.90 -2.64
N PHE A 228 12.41 -14.62 -3.68
CA PHE A 228 13.83 -14.99 -3.76
C PHE A 228 14.67 -14.29 -2.69
N VAL A 229 14.56 -12.96 -2.58
CA VAL A 229 15.32 -12.15 -1.62
C VAL A 229 14.96 -12.54 -0.19
N GLY A 230 13.67 -12.63 0.13
CA GLY A 230 13.22 -13.03 1.46
C GLY A 230 13.59 -14.46 1.81
N GLY A 231 13.55 -15.39 0.86
CA GLY A 231 14.00 -16.77 1.04
C GLY A 231 15.49 -16.87 1.35
N ARG A 232 16.35 -16.10 0.65
CA ARG A 232 17.79 -16.04 0.93
C ARG A 232 18.11 -15.52 2.32
N ILE A 233 17.31 -14.57 2.81
CA ILE A 233 17.55 -13.94 4.11
C ILE A 233 17.01 -14.79 5.25
N ALA A 234 15.83 -15.39 5.09
CA ALA A 234 15.33 -16.38 6.02
C ALA A 234 16.32 -17.56 6.16
N ALA A 235 16.92 -18.01 5.06
CA ALA A 235 17.97 -19.03 5.07
C ALA A 235 19.25 -18.54 5.80
N ALA A 236 19.70 -17.31 5.55
CA ALA A 236 20.87 -16.74 6.22
C ALA A 236 20.66 -16.60 7.75
N MET A 237 19.43 -16.28 8.17
CA MET A 237 19.03 -16.20 9.57
C MET A 237 18.63 -17.55 10.18
N LYS A 238 18.72 -18.66 9.42
CA LYS A 238 18.30 -20.01 9.81
C LYS A 238 16.83 -20.10 10.30
N LEU A 239 15.98 -19.20 9.82
CA LEU A 239 14.56 -19.14 10.19
C LEU A 239 13.75 -20.14 9.35
N LYS A 240 13.04 -21.06 10.01
CA LYS A 240 12.03 -21.92 9.36
C LYS A 240 10.72 -21.16 9.26
N VAL A 241 10.47 -20.51 8.13
CA VAL A 241 9.28 -19.68 7.92
C VAL A 241 8.52 -20.08 6.66
N SER A 242 7.23 -19.77 6.63
CA SER A 242 6.32 -20.12 5.55
C SER A 242 6.54 -19.25 4.30
N ALA A 243 6.15 -19.78 3.13
CA ALA A 243 6.29 -19.11 1.83
C ALA A 243 5.77 -17.64 1.76
N PRO A 244 4.64 -17.28 2.40
CA PRO A 244 4.18 -15.90 2.47
C PRO A 244 5.15 -14.95 3.20
N LEU A 245 5.82 -15.45 4.24
CA LEU A 245 6.72 -14.64 5.05
C LEU A 245 7.99 -14.24 4.28
N PHE A 246 8.41 -15.03 3.29
CA PHE A 246 9.49 -14.63 2.38
C PHE A 246 9.12 -13.37 1.59
N ILE A 247 7.88 -13.22 1.11
CA ILE A 247 7.48 -12.00 0.37
C ILE A 247 7.46 -10.79 1.30
N VAL A 248 6.95 -10.94 2.52
CA VAL A 248 6.91 -9.87 3.53
C VAL A 248 8.34 -9.39 3.84
N MET A 249 9.25 -10.34 4.09
CA MET A 249 10.67 -10.04 4.31
C MET A 249 11.28 -9.32 3.10
N GLY A 250 11.07 -9.84 1.90
CA GLY A 250 11.58 -9.23 0.66
C GLY A 250 11.11 -7.79 0.44
N ILE A 251 9.86 -7.47 0.76
CA ILE A 251 9.29 -6.12 0.64
C ILE A 251 9.83 -5.19 1.73
N ALA A 252 10.00 -5.68 2.96
CA ALA A 252 10.58 -4.91 4.05
C ALA A 252 11.99 -4.43 3.68
N ILE A 253 12.80 -5.33 3.10
CA ILE A 253 14.15 -5.03 2.64
C ILE A 253 14.14 -4.12 1.42
N TYR A 254 13.28 -4.34 0.43
CA TYR A 254 13.11 -3.42 -0.70
C TYR A 254 12.78 -2.00 -0.24
N THR A 255 11.93 -1.88 0.79
CA THR A 255 11.56 -0.60 1.40
C THR A 255 12.74 0.02 2.13
N LEU A 256 13.51 -0.79 2.87
CA LEU A 256 14.72 -0.34 3.58
C LEU A 256 15.81 0.14 2.60
N LEU A 257 16.02 -0.58 1.50
CA LEU A 257 16.94 -0.18 0.42
C LEU A 257 16.56 1.19 -0.14
N LYS A 258 15.27 1.49 -0.25
CA LYS A 258 14.78 2.77 -0.77
C LYS A 258 15.11 3.98 0.12
N PHE A 259 15.53 3.77 1.37
CA PHE A 259 16.02 4.84 2.25
C PHE A 259 17.51 5.12 2.07
N LEU A 260 18.25 4.31 1.31
CA LEU A 260 19.68 4.54 1.10
C LEU A 260 19.90 5.60 0.01
N PRO A 261 20.58 6.73 0.29
CA PRO A 261 20.57 7.88 -0.61
C PRO A 261 21.38 7.74 -1.92
N PHE A 262 22.36 6.84 -2.03
CA PHE A 262 23.30 6.86 -3.18
C PHE A 262 23.35 5.60 -4.08
N PRO A 263 23.42 4.34 -3.60
CA PRO A 263 23.35 3.17 -4.50
C PRO A 263 21.93 2.59 -4.66
N ALA A 264 20.93 3.10 -3.93
CA ALA A 264 19.58 2.50 -3.94
C ALA A 264 18.88 2.62 -5.29
N ALA A 265 18.96 3.76 -5.96
CA ALA A 265 18.29 3.96 -7.24
C ALA A 265 18.76 2.94 -8.29
N LEU A 266 20.07 2.71 -8.39
CA LEU A 266 20.65 1.73 -9.31
C LEU A 266 20.21 0.31 -8.96
N LEU A 267 20.26 -0.06 -7.68
CA LEU A 267 19.80 -1.38 -7.21
C LEU A 267 18.32 -1.60 -7.53
N LEU A 268 17.46 -0.61 -7.27
CA LEU A 268 16.02 -0.71 -7.54
C LEU A 268 15.72 -0.85 -9.03
N ILE A 269 16.45 -0.13 -9.89
CA ILE A 269 16.36 -0.26 -11.35
C ILE A 269 16.76 -1.67 -11.78
N VAL A 270 17.88 -2.18 -11.26
CA VAL A 270 18.35 -3.54 -11.53
C VAL A 270 17.30 -4.57 -11.09
N MET A 271 16.70 -4.40 -9.90
CA MET A 271 15.61 -5.26 -9.43
C MET A 271 14.39 -5.22 -10.35
N ASP A 272 13.98 -4.06 -10.85
CA ASP A 272 12.86 -3.98 -11.78
C ASP A 272 13.18 -4.69 -13.12
N PHE A 273 14.42 -4.63 -13.62
CA PHE A 273 14.84 -5.43 -14.78
C PHE A 273 14.77 -6.94 -14.51
N PHE A 274 15.20 -7.40 -13.34
CA PHE A 274 15.07 -8.80 -12.93
C PHE A 274 13.60 -9.23 -12.84
N ALA A 275 12.70 -8.33 -12.43
CA ALA A 275 11.28 -8.64 -12.30
C ALA A 275 10.73 -8.95 -13.69
N ILE A 276 10.96 -8.04 -14.63
CA ILE A 276 10.52 -8.17 -16.01
C ILE A 276 11.13 -9.43 -16.66
N GLY A 277 12.44 -9.62 -16.49
CA GLY A 277 13.18 -10.75 -17.08
C GLY A 277 12.73 -12.11 -16.57
N SER A 278 12.44 -12.24 -15.27
CA SER A 278 11.94 -13.49 -14.67
C SER A 278 10.52 -13.83 -15.13
N GLY A 279 9.64 -12.82 -15.26
CA GLY A 279 8.29 -13.01 -15.79
C GLY A 279 8.27 -13.52 -17.22
N VAL A 280 9.07 -12.92 -18.12
CA VAL A 280 9.17 -13.38 -19.51
C VAL A 280 9.81 -14.76 -19.61
N SER A 281 10.87 -15.01 -18.85
CA SER A 281 11.57 -16.31 -18.86
C SER A 281 10.65 -17.46 -18.47
N PHE A 282 9.75 -17.24 -17.52
CA PHE A 282 8.75 -18.23 -17.11
C PHE A 282 7.76 -18.54 -18.25
N ILE A 283 7.26 -17.52 -18.94
CA ILE A 283 6.32 -17.68 -20.06
C ILE A 283 6.97 -18.42 -21.24
N LEU A 284 8.19 -18.03 -21.63
CA LEU A 284 8.91 -18.65 -22.74
C LEU A 284 9.25 -20.13 -22.49
N ARG A 285 9.52 -20.51 -21.24
CA ARG A 285 9.85 -21.90 -20.89
C ARG A 285 8.61 -22.78 -20.78
N ARG A 286 7.46 -22.24 -20.37
CA ARG A 286 6.17 -22.96 -20.40
C ARG A 286 5.79 -23.37 -21.84
N ARG A 287 6.14 -22.55 -22.83
CA ARG A 287 5.94 -22.85 -24.26
C ARG A 287 6.86 -23.96 -24.79
N LYS A 288 8.04 -24.17 -24.19
CA LYS A 288 8.99 -25.24 -24.56
C LYS A 288 8.75 -26.57 -23.84
N SER A 289 7.99 -26.58 -22.75
CA SER A 289 7.70 -27.79 -21.97
C SER A 289 6.33 -28.41 -22.28
N GLY A 290 5.54 -27.74 -23.13
CA GLY A 290 4.26 -28.22 -23.65
C GLY A 290 4.28 -28.49 -25.16
N ALA A 291 5.48 -28.57 -25.75
CA ALA A 291 5.77 -29.11 -27.07
C ALA A 291 6.66 -30.34 -26.87
#